data_AF-A0A661CLC3-F1
#
_entry.id   AF-A0A661CLC3-F1
#
_cell.length_a   1.000
_cell.length_b   1.000
_cell.length_c   1.000
_cell.angle_alpha   90.00
_cell.angle_beta   90.00
_cell.angle_gamma   90.00
#
_symmetry.space_group_name_H-M   'P 1'
#
loop_
_entity.id
_entity.type
_entity.pdbx_description
1 polymer ?
#
loop_
_entity_poly.entity_id
_entity_poly.type
_entity_poly.pdbx_seq_one_letter_code
_entity_poly.pdbx_strand_id
1 'polypeptide(L)'
;MNQEILTEAELEAQVKSELPPDSPFDTNYPKSREDWQHLPANFINNELEIGGLPIMAKFEEPYMRELAKIATSNGGRILEIGFGMGISANIIQEYDIEEHVIIEAHVDVFRNLEQFAKTAKHQVKPIFGFWEDVVISLPLDSFDGILFDPMPLSKSDLDNWHLDFVKQAYQLLKKGGVYTQYSMFVEVSPSYRQFLEKLGFSEIREKLIQVDFPNDSLVAQAQQDPRLLALTIVK
;
A
#
# COMPACT_ATOMS: atom_id res chain seq x y z
N MET A 1 -33.76 -14.69 10.12
CA MET A 1 -33.23 -13.52 10.84
C MET A 1 -32.77 -12.55 9.78
N ASN A 2 -33.38 -11.38 9.66
CA ASN A 2 -32.85 -10.32 8.80
C ASN A 2 -31.57 -9.84 9.47
N GLN A 3 -30.41 -10.10 8.86
CA GLN A 3 -29.20 -9.38 9.23
C GLN A 3 -29.47 -7.90 8.94
N GLU A 4 -29.29 -7.06 9.95
CA GLU A 4 -29.39 -5.61 9.82
C GLU A 4 -28.30 -5.16 8.83
N ILE A 5 -28.69 -4.50 7.74
CA ILE A 5 -27.75 -4.04 6.72
C ILE A 5 -27.06 -2.80 7.26
N LEU A 6 -25.81 -2.97 7.71
CA LEU A 6 -24.99 -1.88 8.19
C LEU A 6 -24.71 -0.84 7.08
N THR A 7 -24.63 0.42 7.50
CA THR A 7 -24.16 1.54 6.69
C THR A 7 -22.65 1.47 6.50
N GLU A 8 -22.12 2.21 5.51
CA GLU A 8 -20.68 2.33 5.29
C GLU A 8 -19.95 2.85 6.54
N ALA A 9 -20.51 3.89 7.18
CA ALA A 9 -19.93 4.48 8.39
C ALA A 9 -19.95 3.52 9.60
N GLU A 10 -20.98 2.68 9.74
CA GLU A 10 -21.02 1.65 10.79
C GLU A 10 -19.98 0.55 10.55
N LEU A 11 -19.80 0.13 9.29
CA LEU A 11 -18.77 -0.84 8.91
C LEU A 11 -17.37 -0.28 9.14
N GLU A 12 -17.11 0.97 8.77
CA GLU A 12 -15.83 1.62 9.07
C GLU A 12 -15.54 1.66 10.57
N ALA A 13 -16.54 2.00 11.39
CA ALA A 13 -16.37 2.02 12.84
C ALA A 13 -16.05 0.62 13.39
N GLN A 14 -16.68 -0.43 12.83
CA GLN A 14 -16.37 -1.82 13.19
C GLN A 14 -14.95 -2.22 12.78
N VAL A 15 -14.53 -1.92 11.54
CA VAL A 15 -13.16 -2.21 11.08
C VAL A 15 -12.13 -1.53 11.98
N LYS A 16 -12.34 -0.24 12.32
CA LYS A 16 -11.43 0.49 13.21
C LYS A 16 -11.38 -0.12 14.61
N SER A 17 -12.50 -0.65 15.12
CA SER A 17 -12.54 -1.30 16.43
C SER A 17 -11.84 -2.67 16.49
N GLU A 18 -11.60 -3.28 15.32
CA GLU A 18 -10.89 -4.56 15.19
C GLU A 18 -9.37 -4.39 15.03
N LEU A 19 -8.90 -3.15 14.82
CA LEU A 19 -7.47 -2.86 14.77
C LEU A 19 -6.83 -3.18 16.12
N PRO A 20 -5.61 -3.76 16.12
CA PRO A 20 -4.89 -3.99 17.36
C PRO A 20 -4.66 -2.65 18.09
N PRO A 21 -4.84 -2.61 19.42
CA PRO A 21 -4.73 -1.38 20.19
C PRO A 21 -3.31 -0.80 20.15
N ASP A 22 -2.31 -1.68 20.07
CA ASP A 22 -0.89 -1.33 19.97
C ASP A 22 -0.37 -1.76 18.60
N SER A 23 0.22 -0.83 17.86
CA SER A 23 0.95 -1.09 16.62
C SER A 23 2.41 -0.74 16.83
N PRO A 24 3.38 -1.53 16.33
CA PRO A 24 4.79 -1.17 16.40
C PRO A 24 5.11 0.09 15.58
N PHE A 25 4.21 0.48 14.67
CA PHE A 25 4.30 1.71 13.88
C PHE A 25 3.69 2.93 14.60
N ASP A 26 3.12 2.74 15.80
CA ASP A 26 2.54 3.81 16.60
C ASP A 26 3.58 4.58 17.43
N THR A 27 4.63 5.04 16.75
CA THR A 27 5.75 5.73 17.40
C THR A 27 6.49 6.63 16.40
N ASN A 28 7.12 7.68 16.92
CA ASN A 28 8.05 8.56 16.19
C ASN A 28 7.52 9.17 14.87
N TYR A 29 6.22 9.45 14.78
CA TYR A 29 5.64 10.12 13.62
C TYR A 29 6.31 11.48 13.32
N PRO A 30 6.38 11.89 12.03
CA PRO A 30 6.80 13.23 11.67
C PRO A 30 5.90 14.30 12.30
N LYS A 31 6.43 15.51 12.50
CA LYS A 31 5.65 16.62 13.09
C LYS A 31 4.55 17.12 12.17
N SER A 32 4.71 16.92 10.86
CA SER A 32 3.76 17.28 9.82
C SER A 32 4.08 16.53 8.53
N ARG A 33 3.17 16.59 7.56
CA ARG A 33 3.45 16.17 6.18
C ARG A 33 4.70 16.86 5.61
N GLU A 34 4.82 18.18 5.78
CA GLU A 34 6.01 18.92 5.31
C GLU A 34 7.31 18.44 5.98
N ASP A 35 7.25 18.13 7.28
CA ASP A 35 8.38 17.54 8.01
C ASP A 35 8.78 16.19 7.40
N TRP A 36 7.81 15.31 7.13
CA TRP A 36 8.04 14.02 6.46
C TRP A 36 8.81 14.16 5.15
N GLN A 37 8.50 15.15 4.31
CA GLN A 37 9.14 15.30 3.00
C GLN A 37 10.66 15.53 3.10
N HIS A 38 11.13 16.00 4.25
CA HIS A 38 12.49 16.50 4.47
C HIS A 38 13.22 15.79 5.62
N LEU A 39 12.63 14.76 6.22
CA LEU A 39 13.35 13.93 7.18
C LEU A 39 14.57 13.28 6.50
N PRO A 40 15.66 13.00 7.24
CA PRO A 40 16.81 12.32 6.65
C PRO A 40 16.42 10.92 6.16
N ALA A 41 16.62 10.64 4.87
CA ALA A 41 16.48 9.31 4.29
C ALA A 41 17.84 8.60 4.20
N ASN A 42 17.96 7.46 4.89
CA ASN A 42 19.17 6.65 4.96
C ASN A 42 18.93 5.32 4.23
N PHE A 43 19.62 5.13 3.10
CA PHE A 43 19.64 3.86 2.37
C PHE A 43 20.89 3.06 2.76
N ILE A 44 20.78 2.16 3.73
CA ILE A 44 21.92 1.45 4.33
C ILE A 44 21.59 -0.03 4.44
N ASN A 45 22.54 -0.92 4.12
CA ASN A 45 22.42 -2.37 4.31
C ASN A 45 21.18 -3.05 3.66
N ASN A 46 20.65 -2.48 2.57
CA ASN A 46 19.38 -2.89 1.95
C ASN A 46 18.13 -2.59 2.80
N GLU A 47 18.18 -1.50 3.55
CA GLU A 47 17.07 -0.93 4.30
C GLU A 47 16.95 0.55 3.97
N LEU A 48 15.72 1.07 4.08
CA LEU A 48 15.41 2.49 4.04
C LEU A 48 14.88 2.89 5.42
N GLU A 49 15.59 3.81 6.05
CA GLU A 49 15.14 4.51 7.25
C GLU A 49 14.85 5.97 6.90
N ILE A 50 13.73 6.51 7.38
CA ILE A 50 13.40 7.93 7.24
C ILE A 50 13.13 8.50 8.63
N GLY A 51 13.95 9.46 9.06
CA GLY A 51 13.79 10.10 10.38
C GLY A 51 13.83 9.13 11.57
N GLY A 52 14.56 8.02 11.45
CA GLY A 52 14.60 6.97 12.48
C GLY A 52 13.49 5.92 12.40
N LEU A 53 12.58 6.02 11.42
CA LEU A 53 11.54 5.03 11.17
C LEU A 53 12.01 4.01 10.12
N PRO A 54 11.89 2.69 10.36
CA PRO A 54 12.17 1.68 9.35
C PRO A 54 11.03 1.65 8.33
N ILE A 55 11.31 2.12 7.11
CA ILE A 55 10.29 2.31 6.08
C ILE A 55 10.19 1.12 5.13
N MET A 56 11.32 0.54 4.75
CA MET A 56 11.34 -0.56 3.80
C MET A 56 12.61 -1.39 3.99
N ALA A 57 12.52 -2.71 3.86
CA ALA A 57 13.67 -3.58 3.89
C ALA A 57 13.63 -4.66 2.79
N LYS A 58 14.81 -5.10 2.34
CA LYS A 58 14.93 -6.10 1.27
C LYS A 58 14.36 -7.47 1.62
N PHE A 59 14.28 -7.85 2.90
CA PHE A 59 13.69 -9.13 3.29
C PHE A 59 12.20 -9.24 2.90
N GLU A 60 11.53 -8.11 2.63
CA GLU A 60 10.13 -8.04 2.20
C GLU A 60 9.94 -8.39 0.72
N GLU A 61 11.03 -8.56 -0.06
CA GLU A 61 10.98 -8.84 -1.50
C GLU A 61 10.03 -9.99 -1.89
N PRO A 62 9.98 -11.14 -1.19
CA PRO A 62 9.04 -12.21 -1.53
C PRO A 62 7.57 -11.78 -1.42
N TYR A 63 7.25 -10.93 -0.45
CA TYR A 63 5.91 -10.39 -0.26
C TYR A 63 5.59 -9.32 -1.32
N MET A 64 6.51 -8.37 -1.54
CA MET A 64 6.41 -7.36 -2.58
C MET A 64 6.24 -7.97 -3.97
N ARG A 65 6.85 -9.12 -4.23
CA ARG A 65 6.69 -9.86 -5.48
C ARG A 65 5.26 -10.35 -5.68
N GLU A 66 4.60 -10.82 -4.63
CA GLU A 66 3.19 -11.21 -4.75
C GLU A 66 2.29 -10.00 -4.96
N LEU A 67 2.50 -8.90 -4.23
CA LEU A 67 1.71 -7.68 -4.42
C LEU A 67 1.88 -7.11 -5.83
N ALA A 68 3.12 -7.00 -6.31
CA ALA A 68 3.42 -6.59 -7.67
C ALA A 68 2.69 -7.47 -8.70
N LYS A 69 2.77 -8.81 -8.56
CA LYS A 69 2.07 -9.76 -9.42
C LYS A 69 0.55 -9.55 -9.42
N ILE A 70 -0.05 -9.29 -8.26
CA ILE A 70 -1.49 -9.03 -8.13
C ILE A 70 -1.85 -7.74 -8.86
N ALA A 71 -1.13 -6.65 -8.59
CA ALA A 71 -1.37 -5.36 -9.22
C ALA A 71 -1.22 -5.44 -10.74
N THR A 72 -0.23 -6.18 -11.26
CA THR A 72 0.01 -6.31 -12.70
C THR A 72 -0.81 -7.43 -13.36
N SER A 73 -1.74 -8.08 -12.66
CA SER A 73 -2.45 -9.26 -13.18
C SER A 73 -3.27 -9.00 -14.45
N ASN A 74 -3.66 -7.75 -14.68
CA ASN A 74 -4.37 -7.30 -15.88
C ASN A 74 -3.47 -6.61 -16.93
N GLY A 75 -2.17 -6.43 -16.65
CA GLY A 75 -1.30 -5.57 -17.44
C GLY A 75 -1.77 -4.11 -17.40
N GLY A 76 -1.65 -3.40 -18.52
CA GLY A 76 -2.23 -2.06 -18.67
C GLY A 76 -1.58 -0.99 -17.77
N ARG A 77 -2.39 -0.08 -17.22
CA ARG A 77 -1.92 1.06 -16.43
C ARG A 77 -1.92 0.72 -14.94
N ILE A 78 -0.76 0.78 -14.32
CA ILE A 78 -0.55 0.44 -12.91
C ILE A 78 -0.32 1.71 -12.10
N LEU A 79 -1.01 1.87 -10.97
CA LEU A 79 -0.74 2.89 -9.97
C LEU A 79 -0.04 2.26 -8.76
N GLU A 80 1.12 2.79 -8.39
CA GLU A 80 1.84 2.45 -7.17
C GLU A 80 1.88 3.67 -6.25
N ILE A 81 1.52 3.49 -4.97
CA ILE A 81 1.58 4.54 -3.95
C ILE A 81 2.66 4.17 -2.94
N GLY A 82 3.70 5.00 -2.87
CA GLY A 82 4.92 4.72 -2.10
C GLY A 82 5.95 4.03 -2.99
N PHE A 83 7.08 4.69 -3.26
CA PHE A 83 8.18 4.09 -4.04
C PHE A 83 9.17 3.35 -3.12
N GLY A 84 9.45 3.91 -1.95
CA GLY A 84 10.38 3.34 -0.97
C GLY A 84 11.74 3.02 -1.58
N MET A 85 12.11 1.74 -1.58
CA MET A 85 13.37 1.26 -2.18
C MET A 85 13.24 0.85 -3.65
N GLY A 86 12.06 0.98 -4.26
CA GLY A 86 11.75 0.55 -5.61
C GLY A 86 11.70 -0.97 -5.77
N ILE A 87 11.47 -1.74 -4.70
CA ILE A 87 11.45 -3.22 -4.74
C ILE A 87 10.25 -3.69 -5.58
N SER A 88 9.04 -3.35 -5.17
CA SER A 88 7.80 -3.58 -5.93
C SER A 88 7.88 -2.94 -7.31
N ALA A 89 8.37 -1.70 -7.40
CA ALA A 89 8.50 -1.00 -8.67
C ALA A 89 9.37 -1.73 -9.70
N ASN A 90 10.54 -2.25 -9.30
CA ASN A 90 11.39 -3.06 -10.17
C ASN A 90 10.68 -4.34 -10.61
N ILE A 91 9.97 -5.01 -9.70
CA ILE A 91 9.24 -6.25 -10.00
C ILE A 91 8.07 -5.99 -10.95
N ILE A 92 7.32 -4.89 -10.76
CA ILE A 92 6.24 -4.46 -11.65
C ILE A 92 6.76 -4.30 -13.09
N GLN A 93 7.97 -3.75 -13.26
CA GLN A 93 8.61 -3.59 -14.58
C GLN A 93 9.05 -4.92 -15.23
N GLU A 94 9.03 -6.05 -14.52
CA GLU A 94 9.26 -7.38 -15.10
C GLU A 94 8.02 -7.87 -15.89
N TYR A 95 6.82 -7.40 -15.54
CA TYR A 95 5.55 -7.78 -16.15
C TYR A 95 5.23 -6.99 -17.42
N ASP A 96 4.26 -7.47 -18.20
CA ASP A 96 3.80 -6.80 -19.42
C ASP A 96 2.72 -5.75 -19.08
N ILE A 97 3.16 -4.52 -18.84
CA ILE A 97 2.32 -3.36 -18.52
C ILE A 97 2.46 -2.27 -19.58
N GLU A 98 1.51 -1.34 -19.63
CA GLU A 98 1.50 -0.19 -20.54
C GLU A 98 2.18 1.04 -19.92
N GLU A 99 1.77 1.41 -18.71
CA GLU A 99 2.26 2.59 -17.99
C GLU A 99 2.35 2.27 -16.49
N HIS A 100 3.41 2.76 -15.84
CA HIS A 100 3.58 2.67 -14.39
C HIS A 100 3.58 4.07 -13.76
N VAL A 101 2.50 4.42 -13.10
CA VAL A 101 2.35 5.70 -12.38
C VAL A 101 2.74 5.48 -10.93
N ILE A 102 3.70 6.25 -10.41
CA ILE A 102 4.20 6.09 -9.04
C ILE A 102 4.08 7.43 -8.32
N ILE A 103 3.40 7.43 -7.16
CA ILE A 103 3.25 8.60 -6.29
C ILE A 103 4.20 8.45 -5.09
N GLU A 104 5.04 9.45 -4.86
CA GLU A 104 5.97 9.48 -3.73
C GLU A 104 6.08 10.90 -3.16
N ALA A 105 6.00 11.00 -1.82
CA ALA A 105 5.93 12.27 -1.11
C ALA A 105 7.29 12.72 -0.53
N HIS A 106 8.21 11.79 -0.29
CA HIS A 106 9.52 12.09 0.29
C HIS A 106 10.52 12.55 -0.76
N VAL A 107 11.21 13.68 -0.53
CA VAL A 107 12.05 14.34 -1.54
C VAL A 107 13.19 13.44 -2.04
N ASP A 108 13.94 12.81 -1.13
CA ASP A 108 15.07 11.96 -1.54
C ASP A 108 14.63 10.66 -2.22
N VAL A 109 13.52 10.06 -1.76
CA VAL A 109 12.94 8.87 -2.38
C VAL A 109 12.40 9.21 -3.77
N PHE A 110 11.77 10.38 -3.92
CA PHE A 110 11.30 10.86 -5.23
C PHE A 110 12.45 11.08 -6.21
N ARG A 111 13.59 11.61 -5.76
CA ARG A 111 14.79 11.73 -6.62
C ARG A 111 15.27 10.37 -7.12
N ASN A 112 15.22 9.34 -6.28
CA ASN A 112 15.56 7.97 -6.69
C ASN A 112 14.54 7.43 -7.70
N LEU A 113 13.25 7.69 -7.49
CA LEU A 113 12.18 7.38 -8.43
C LEU A 113 12.40 8.07 -9.79
N GLU A 114 12.81 9.34 -9.82
CA GLU A 114 13.15 10.03 -11.08
C GLU A 114 14.33 9.38 -11.82
N GLN A 115 15.32 8.83 -11.11
CA GLN A 115 16.41 8.09 -11.76
C GLN A 115 15.93 6.74 -12.27
N PHE A 116 15.14 6.01 -11.48
CA PHE A 116 14.53 4.75 -11.89
C PHE A 116 13.69 4.91 -13.16
N ALA A 117 12.87 5.95 -13.24
CA ALA A 117 12.01 6.23 -14.39
C ALA A 117 12.77 6.41 -15.71
N LYS A 118 14.06 6.81 -15.67
CA LYS A 118 14.90 6.96 -16.87
C LYS A 118 15.41 5.64 -17.43
N THR A 119 15.48 4.61 -16.59
CA THR A 119 16.07 3.31 -16.93
C THR A 119 15.04 2.18 -16.96
N ALA A 120 13.81 2.43 -16.54
CA ALA A 120 12.72 1.47 -16.52
C ALA A 120 12.38 0.94 -17.92
N LYS A 121 11.91 -0.31 -17.99
CA LYS A 121 11.59 -1.02 -19.23
C LYS A 121 10.31 -0.48 -19.87
N HIS A 122 9.29 -0.25 -19.07
CA HIS A 122 8.00 0.34 -19.44
C HIS A 122 7.99 1.81 -19.02
N GLN A 123 7.09 2.61 -19.59
CA GLN A 123 6.99 4.03 -19.25
C GLN A 123 6.66 4.19 -17.76
N VAL A 124 7.47 4.97 -17.04
CA VAL A 124 7.20 5.36 -15.66
C VAL A 124 6.83 6.83 -15.61
N LYS A 125 5.71 7.15 -14.95
CA LYS A 125 5.26 8.50 -14.67
C LYS A 125 5.40 8.79 -13.16
N PRO A 126 6.51 9.41 -12.72
CA PRO A 126 6.68 9.79 -11.33
C PRO A 126 5.84 11.03 -11.02
N ILE A 127 5.14 11.03 -9.87
CA ILE A 127 4.36 12.17 -9.38
C ILE A 127 4.78 12.47 -7.94
N PHE A 128 5.30 13.67 -7.71
CA PHE A 128 5.72 14.11 -6.38
C PHE A 128 4.53 14.65 -5.59
N GLY A 129 4.33 14.12 -4.38
CA GLY A 129 3.33 14.64 -3.45
C GLY A 129 2.69 13.57 -2.57
N PHE A 130 1.88 14.02 -1.63
CA PHE A 130 1.05 13.16 -0.80
C PHE A 130 -0.06 12.54 -1.62
N TRP A 131 -0.29 11.24 -1.45
CA TRP A 131 -1.30 10.53 -2.23
C TRP A 131 -2.68 11.16 -2.02
N GLU A 132 -2.97 11.64 -0.80
CA GLU A 132 -4.23 12.25 -0.40
C GLU A 132 -4.59 13.45 -1.29
N ASP A 133 -3.58 14.21 -1.71
CA ASP A 133 -3.76 15.39 -2.55
C ASP A 133 -3.69 15.02 -4.05
N VAL A 134 -2.76 14.12 -4.41
CA VAL A 134 -2.50 13.76 -5.81
C VAL A 134 -3.66 12.97 -6.41
N VAL A 135 -4.21 11.98 -5.70
CA VAL A 135 -5.22 11.07 -6.26
C VAL A 135 -6.51 11.78 -6.67
N ILE A 136 -6.84 12.90 -6.02
CA ILE A 136 -8.02 13.74 -6.36
C ILE A 136 -7.93 14.26 -7.81
N SER A 137 -6.71 14.46 -8.32
CA SER A 137 -6.47 14.98 -9.67
C SER A 137 -6.35 13.90 -10.74
N LEU A 138 -6.29 12.62 -10.35
CA LEU A 138 -6.15 11.51 -11.30
C LEU A 138 -7.48 11.22 -11.99
N PRO A 139 -7.46 10.79 -13.26
CA PRO A 139 -8.67 10.40 -13.96
C PRO A 139 -9.29 9.15 -13.32
N LEU A 140 -10.61 9.18 -13.15
CA LEU A 140 -11.40 8.03 -12.71
C LEU A 140 -11.38 6.90 -13.75
N ASP A 141 -11.66 5.67 -13.32
CA ASP A 141 -11.74 4.48 -14.18
C ASP A 141 -10.54 4.33 -15.14
N SER A 142 -9.33 4.56 -14.65
CA SER A 142 -8.16 4.75 -15.50
C SER A 142 -7.01 3.77 -15.28
N PHE A 143 -7.05 3.01 -14.18
CA PHE A 143 -6.03 2.01 -13.82
C PHE A 143 -6.56 0.58 -13.90
N ASP A 144 -5.74 -0.32 -14.42
CA ASP A 144 -6.01 -1.76 -14.49
C ASP A 144 -5.55 -2.48 -13.21
N GLY A 145 -4.61 -1.87 -12.48
CA GLY A 145 -4.05 -2.36 -11.24
C GLY A 145 -3.58 -1.24 -10.30
N ILE A 146 -3.72 -1.42 -9.00
CA ILE A 146 -3.23 -0.50 -7.97
C ILE A 146 -2.52 -1.28 -6.86
N LEU A 147 -1.31 -0.84 -6.49
CA LEU A 147 -0.55 -1.28 -5.31
C LEU A 147 -0.42 -0.10 -4.33
N PHE A 148 -0.87 -0.29 -3.09
CA PHE A 148 -0.78 0.71 -2.03
C PHE A 148 0.14 0.27 -0.89
N ASP A 149 1.28 0.94 -0.76
CA ASP A 149 2.28 0.70 0.29
C ASP A 149 2.96 1.99 0.81
N PRO A 150 2.22 3.02 1.25
CA PRO A 150 2.82 4.15 1.95
C PRO A 150 2.91 3.92 3.47
N MET A 151 3.85 4.58 4.12
CA MET A 151 3.91 4.66 5.59
C MET A 151 2.85 5.63 6.14
N PRO A 152 2.06 5.24 7.17
CA PRO A 152 1.22 6.17 7.92
C PRO A 152 2.04 7.25 8.64
N LEU A 153 1.59 8.51 8.59
CA LEU A 153 2.33 9.67 9.11
C LEU A 153 1.80 10.17 10.46
N SER A 154 0.74 9.56 10.98
CA SER A 154 0.15 9.84 12.28
C SER A 154 -0.66 8.63 12.76
N LYS A 155 -1.02 8.58 14.05
CA LYS A 155 -1.93 7.57 14.57
C LYS A 155 -3.28 7.58 13.85
N SER A 156 -3.80 8.77 13.55
CA SER A 156 -5.01 8.92 12.76
C SER A 156 -4.85 8.30 11.36
N ASP A 157 -3.71 8.50 10.71
CA ASP A 157 -3.46 7.88 9.41
C ASP A 157 -3.37 6.36 9.57
N LEU A 158 -2.66 5.85 10.59
CA LEU A 158 -2.52 4.42 10.83
C LEU A 158 -3.88 3.73 11.04
N ASP A 159 -4.82 4.40 11.70
CA ASP A 159 -6.15 3.85 11.97
C ASP A 159 -7.09 3.90 10.73
N ASN A 160 -6.82 4.79 9.77
CA ASN A 160 -7.75 5.07 8.66
C ASN A 160 -7.18 4.79 7.25
N TRP A 161 -5.86 4.71 7.08
CA TRP A 161 -5.18 4.75 5.78
C TRP A 161 -5.73 3.74 4.76
N HIS A 162 -5.90 2.49 5.17
CA HIS A 162 -6.43 1.42 4.31
C HIS A 162 -7.92 1.60 3.97
N LEU A 163 -8.70 2.29 4.82
CA LEU A 163 -10.12 2.61 4.56
C LEU A 163 -10.26 3.82 3.65
N ASP A 164 -9.47 4.87 3.87
CA ASP A 164 -9.54 6.10 3.09
C ASP A 164 -9.05 5.85 1.65
N PHE A 165 -7.94 5.13 1.49
CA PHE A 165 -7.41 4.88 0.16
C PHE A 165 -8.25 3.89 -0.64
N VAL A 166 -8.80 2.82 -0.03
CA VAL A 166 -9.56 1.83 -0.81
C VAL A 166 -10.82 2.41 -1.47
N LYS A 167 -11.40 3.46 -0.87
CA LYS A 167 -12.47 4.26 -1.51
C LYS A 167 -11.98 4.99 -2.75
N GLN A 168 -10.79 5.59 -2.69
CA GLN A 168 -10.15 6.23 -3.85
C GLN A 168 -9.80 5.20 -4.91
N ALA A 169 -9.22 4.06 -4.50
CA ALA A 169 -8.88 2.96 -5.39
C ALA A 169 -10.11 2.48 -6.18
N TYR A 170 -11.27 2.35 -5.53
CA TYR A 170 -12.52 2.00 -6.22
C TYR A 170 -12.88 3.01 -7.32
N GLN A 171 -12.70 4.32 -7.11
CA GLN A 171 -13.00 5.34 -8.12
C GLN A 171 -11.97 5.34 -9.27
N LEU A 172 -10.71 5.05 -8.96
CA LEU A 172 -9.59 5.08 -9.91
C LEU A 172 -9.48 3.82 -10.78
N LEU A 173 -9.89 2.66 -10.27
CA LEU A 173 -9.85 1.40 -11.00
C LEU A 173 -10.86 1.37 -12.13
N LYS A 174 -10.48 0.81 -13.28
CA LYS A 174 -11.42 0.37 -14.31
C LYS A 174 -12.30 -0.77 -13.76
N LYS A 175 -13.44 -1.01 -14.42
CA LYS A 175 -14.21 -2.24 -14.18
C LYS A 175 -13.34 -3.47 -14.48
N GLY A 176 -13.27 -4.41 -13.54
CA GLY A 176 -12.38 -5.57 -13.56
C GLY A 176 -10.95 -5.29 -13.10
N GLY A 177 -10.63 -4.04 -12.76
CA GLY A 177 -9.33 -3.64 -12.24
C GLY A 177 -9.08 -4.20 -10.84
N VAL A 178 -7.79 -4.34 -10.49
CA VAL A 178 -7.37 -5.02 -9.26
C VAL A 178 -6.67 -4.07 -8.29
N TYR A 179 -7.07 -4.10 -7.02
CA TYR A 179 -6.41 -3.43 -5.91
C TYR A 179 -5.69 -4.45 -5.01
N THR A 180 -4.49 -4.08 -4.56
CA THR A 180 -3.74 -4.75 -3.50
C THR A 180 -3.01 -3.73 -2.64
N GLN A 181 -2.64 -4.12 -1.42
CA GLN A 181 -1.97 -3.25 -0.47
C GLN A 181 -1.01 -4.05 0.41
N TYR A 182 -0.01 -3.36 0.96
CA TYR A 182 0.74 -3.88 2.09
C TYR A 182 -0.19 -4.08 3.28
N SER A 183 -0.07 -5.23 3.95
CA SER A 183 -0.85 -5.55 5.12
C SER A 183 -0.03 -6.36 6.11
N MET A 184 -0.13 -5.98 7.37
CA MET A 184 0.38 -6.76 8.50
C MET A 184 -0.67 -7.73 9.06
N PHE A 185 -1.77 -7.96 8.35
CA PHE A 185 -2.76 -8.93 8.80
C PHE A 185 -2.46 -10.30 8.21
N VAL A 186 -3.07 -11.34 8.81
CA VAL A 186 -3.03 -12.72 8.32
C VAL A 186 -4.39 -13.19 7.79
N GLU A 187 -5.43 -12.38 7.94
CA GLU A 187 -6.77 -12.65 7.44
C GLU A 187 -7.52 -11.33 7.22
N VAL A 188 -8.56 -11.37 6.38
CA VAL A 188 -9.51 -10.27 6.24
C VAL A 188 -10.58 -10.40 7.32
N SER A 189 -10.78 -9.34 8.11
CA SER A 189 -11.87 -9.35 9.08
C SER A 189 -13.24 -9.38 8.40
N PRO A 190 -14.28 -9.98 9.02
CA PRO A 190 -15.63 -9.97 8.46
C PRO A 190 -16.16 -8.57 8.17
N SER A 191 -15.86 -7.60 9.04
CA SER A 191 -16.27 -6.21 8.88
C SER A 191 -15.57 -5.54 7.70
N TYR A 192 -14.27 -5.80 7.50
CA TYR A 192 -13.54 -5.24 6.36
C TYR A 192 -14.01 -5.85 5.04
N ARG A 193 -14.29 -7.15 5.01
CA ARG A 193 -14.89 -7.82 3.85
C ARG A 193 -16.24 -7.20 3.48
N GLN A 194 -17.14 -7.02 4.45
CA GLN A 194 -18.44 -6.39 4.20
C GLN A 194 -18.29 -4.93 3.75
N PHE A 195 -17.32 -4.20 4.30
CA PHE A 195 -17.00 -2.84 3.86
C PHE A 195 -16.58 -2.81 2.38
N LEU A 196 -15.68 -3.69 1.95
CA LEU A 196 -15.27 -3.80 0.54
C LEU A 196 -16.46 -4.17 -0.39
N GLU A 197 -17.28 -5.14 0.01
CA GLU A 197 -18.48 -5.52 -0.75
C GLU A 197 -19.47 -4.35 -0.84
N LYS A 198 -19.62 -3.57 0.23
CA LYS A 198 -20.49 -2.37 0.27
C LYS A 198 -20.01 -1.27 -0.67
N LEU A 199 -18.70 -1.08 -0.81
CA LEU A 199 -18.11 -0.14 -1.77
C LEU A 199 -18.35 -0.58 -3.23
N GLY A 200 -18.60 -1.87 -3.46
CA GLY A 200 -18.93 -2.43 -4.76
C GLY A 200 -17.87 -3.35 -5.34
N PHE A 201 -16.83 -3.72 -4.58
CA PHE A 201 -15.85 -4.72 -5.03
C PHE A 201 -16.53 -6.09 -5.17
N SER A 202 -16.21 -6.80 -6.24
CA SER A 202 -16.91 -8.01 -6.67
C SER A 202 -16.21 -9.31 -6.27
N GLU A 203 -14.89 -9.28 -6.03
CA GLU A 203 -14.10 -10.44 -5.63
C GLU A 203 -13.00 -10.04 -4.64
N ILE A 204 -12.87 -10.80 -3.55
CA ILE A 204 -11.84 -10.60 -2.52
C ILE A 204 -11.16 -11.95 -2.26
N ARG A 205 -9.91 -12.07 -2.68
CA ARG A 205 -9.09 -13.28 -2.49
C ARG A 205 -7.93 -13.02 -1.54
N GLU A 206 -7.62 -14.04 -0.77
CA GLU A 206 -6.61 -14.02 0.29
C GLU A 206 -5.50 -15.01 -0.05
N LYS A 207 -4.25 -14.59 0.09
CA LYS A 207 -3.10 -15.47 -0.01
C LYS A 207 -2.08 -15.12 1.06
N LEU A 208 -1.74 -16.10 1.89
CA LEU A 208 -0.69 -15.94 2.89
C LEU A 208 0.69 -16.18 2.27
N ILE A 209 1.60 -15.24 2.50
CA ILE A 209 2.98 -15.28 2.01
C ILE A 209 3.92 -15.39 3.19
N GLN A 210 4.71 -16.46 3.21
CA GLN A 210 5.78 -16.65 4.19
C GLN A 210 6.86 -15.58 3.97
N VAL A 211 7.25 -14.90 5.05
CA VAL A 211 8.33 -13.90 5.08
C VAL A 211 9.28 -14.26 6.22
N ASP A 212 10.57 -14.32 5.90
CA ASP A 212 11.61 -14.61 6.89
C ASP A 212 12.03 -13.30 7.57
N PHE A 213 11.22 -12.85 8.53
CA PHE A 213 11.49 -11.62 9.26
C PHE A 213 12.79 -11.73 10.09
N PRO A 214 13.69 -10.74 10.02
CA PRO A 214 14.75 -10.59 11.01
C PRO A 214 14.17 -10.49 12.42
N ASN A 215 14.78 -11.17 13.39
CA ASN A 215 14.29 -11.23 14.78
C ASN A 215 14.12 -9.85 15.43
N ASP A 216 14.89 -8.86 14.99
CA ASP A 216 14.91 -7.49 15.47
C ASP A 216 13.98 -6.54 14.67
N SER A 217 13.35 -7.01 13.59
CA SER A 217 12.40 -6.20 12.81
C SER A 217 11.14 -5.86 13.60
N LEU A 218 10.54 -4.69 13.34
CA LEU A 218 9.28 -4.29 13.97
C LEU A 218 8.14 -5.28 13.70
N VAL A 219 8.11 -5.89 12.51
CA VAL A 219 7.09 -6.86 12.13
C VAL A 219 7.24 -8.16 12.93
N ALA A 220 8.47 -8.66 13.12
CA ALA A 220 8.72 -9.82 13.99
C ALA A 220 8.35 -9.56 15.46
N GLN A 221 8.50 -8.32 15.93
CA GLN A 221 8.12 -7.93 17.29
C GLN A 221 6.59 -7.86 17.47
N ALA A 222 5.86 -7.47 16.41
CA ALA A 222 4.41 -7.29 16.47
C ALA A 222 3.61 -8.54 16.13
N GLN A 223 4.18 -9.47 15.35
CA GLN A 223 3.45 -10.63 14.87
C GLN A 223 4.25 -11.93 15.07
N GLN A 224 3.64 -12.91 15.73
CA GLN A 224 4.24 -14.24 15.92
C GLN A 224 4.13 -15.14 14.67
N ASP A 225 3.14 -14.87 13.80
CA ASP A 225 2.98 -15.58 12.54
C ASP A 225 3.93 -15.00 11.48
N PRO A 226 4.83 -15.78 10.89
CA PRO A 226 5.80 -15.28 9.91
C PRO A 226 5.19 -15.10 8.51
N ARG A 227 3.88 -14.89 8.40
CA ARG A 227 3.16 -14.75 7.13
C ARG A 227 2.47 -13.40 7.03
N LEU A 228 2.44 -12.85 5.82
CA LEU A 228 1.68 -11.65 5.49
C LEU A 228 0.56 -11.97 4.52
N LEU A 229 -0.57 -11.28 4.67
CA LEU A 229 -1.71 -11.42 3.79
C LEU A 229 -1.52 -10.57 2.53
N ALA A 230 -1.47 -11.22 1.38
CA ALA A 230 -1.59 -10.59 0.07
C ALA A 230 -3.07 -10.64 -0.36
N LEU A 231 -3.68 -9.46 -0.51
CA LEU A 231 -5.07 -9.31 -0.90
C LEU A 231 -5.21 -9.03 -2.38
N THR A 232 -6.13 -9.72 -3.04
CA THR A 232 -6.59 -9.36 -4.38
C THR A 232 -8.03 -8.91 -4.30
N ILE A 233 -8.27 -7.63 -4.59
CA ILE A 233 -9.59 -7.00 -4.50
C ILE A 233 -9.99 -6.52 -5.90
N VAL A 234 -11.04 -7.08 -6.50
CA VAL A 234 -11.47 -6.79 -7.88
C VAL A 234 -12.65 -5.84 -7.88
N LYS A 235 -12.60 -4.78 -8.70
CA LYS A 235 -13.75 -3.88 -8.95
C LYS A 235 -14.75 -4.53 -9.91
#